data_AF-A0A0D8JAI6-F1
#
_entry.id   AF-A0A0D8JAI6-F1
#
_cell.length_a   1.000
_cell.length_b   1.000
_cell.length_c   1.000
_cell.angle_alpha   90.00
_cell.angle_beta   90.00
_cell.angle_gamma   90.00
#
_symmetry.space_group_name_H-M   'P 1'
#
loop_
_entity.id
_entity.type
_entity.pdbx_description
1 polymer ?
#
loop_
_entity_poly.entity_id
_entity_poly.type
_entity_poly.pdbx_seq_one_letter_code
_entity_poly.pdbx_strand_id
1 'polypeptide(L)'
;MKRNNPSIEELKNGDDYELLAEPKHDEIKSFVFSQLEKGGWLVKGFMVYQAVMILLGLFIITRAVILSFKGTSEPLWHSVGTVVFCATVLVIIHELLHGIAIKLTGAKSVRYGAFFKKFMFYAEADRHVFNRRQFTFVALAPLVVVKLITFAGVIIFFNHPLVYVFTLIMCIHSLFCAGDIGLLSVFYSEETEVFTFDCKEERKSYYFRKK
;
A
#
# COMPACT_ATOMS: atom_id res chain seq x y z
N MET A 1 -20.66 -6.80 -13.83
CA MET A 1 -21.43 -5.54 -14.01
C MET A 1 -20.46 -4.37 -14.00
N LYS A 2 -20.14 -3.81 -15.16
CA LYS A 2 -19.49 -2.49 -15.26
C LYS A 2 -20.54 -1.46 -14.86
N ARG A 3 -20.52 -0.97 -13.63
CA ARG A 3 -21.02 0.39 -13.40
C ARG A 3 -19.97 1.29 -14.07
N ASN A 4 -20.40 2.06 -15.06
CA ASN A 4 -19.52 3.09 -15.61
C ASN A 4 -19.31 4.12 -14.51
N ASN A 5 -18.05 4.42 -14.20
CA ASN A 5 -17.73 5.48 -13.26
C ASN A 5 -18.24 6.82 -13.82
N PRO A 6 -18.63 7.77 -12.95
CA PRO A 6 -18.97 9.10 -13.40
C PRO A 6 -17.75 9.75 -14.09
N SER A 7 -18.04 10.64 -15.02
CA SER A 7 -17.03 11.52 -15.60
C SER A 7 -16.54 12.55 -14.57
N ILE A 8 -15.37 13.13 -14.80
CA ILE A 8 -14.83 14.18 -13.93
C ILE A 8 -15.76 15.41 -13.93
N GLU A 9 -16.40 15.73 -15.05
CA GLU A 9 -17.35 16.84 -15.13
C GLU A 9 -18.59 16.60 -14.27
N GLU A 10 -19.12 15.37 -14.26
CA GLU A 10 -20.23 14.99 -13.37
C GLU A 10 -19.82 15.07 -11.89
N LEU A 11 -18.59 14.68 -11.55
CA LEU A 11 -18.08 14.79 -10.17
C LEU A 11 -17.89 16.25 -9.72
N LYS A 12 -17.34 17.11 -10.59
CA LYS A 12 -17.02 18.51 -10.25
C LYS A 12 -18.24 19.43 -10.30
N ASN A 13 -19.14 19.23 -11.26
CA ASN A 13 -20.24 20.16 -11.57
C ASN A 13 -21.64 19.57 -11.36
N GLY A 14 -21.76 18.26 -11.09
CA GLY A 14 -23.05 17.60 -10.89
C GLY A 14 -23.60 17.80 -9.48
N ASP A 15 -24.93 17.89 -9.37
CA ASP A 15 -25.62 18.07 -8.09
C ASP A 15 -25.61 16.80 -7.21
N ASP A 16 -25.32 15.63 -7.78
CA ASP A 16 -25.36 14.33 -7.11
C ASP A 16 -24.10 14.02 -6.27
N TYR A 17 -23.06 14.85 -6.34
CA TYR A 17 -21.76 14.60 -5.71
C TYR A 17 -21.32 15.76 -4.82
N GLU A 18 -20.52 15.44 -3.80
CA GLU A 18 -19.95 16.38 -2.85
C GLU A 18 -18.45 16.12 -2.70
N LEU A 19 -17.64 17.18 -2.73
CA LEU A 19 -16.19 17.10 -2.51
C LEU A 19 -15.90 16.74 -1.05
N LEU A 20 -15.20 15.64 -0.83
CA LEU A 20 -14.76 15.18 0.48
C LEU A 20 -13.37 15.70 0.87
N ALA A 21 -12.42 15.62 -0.06
CA ALA A 21 -11.03 15.99 0.16
C ALA A 21 -10.31 16.25 -1.16
N GLU A 22 -9.30 17.13 -1.12
CA GLU A 22 -8.42 17.40 -2.27
C GLU A 22 -6.93 17.55 -1.87
N PRO A 23 -6.30 16.50 -1.30
CA PRO A 23 -4.91 16.58 -0.88
C PRO A 23 -3.98 16.90 -2.07
N LYS A 24 -3.04 17.84 -1.85
CA LYS A 24 -1.93 18.04 -2.79
C LYS A 24 -0.99 16.84 -2.75
N HIS A 25 -0.38 16.50 -3.89
CA HIS A 25 0.48 15.32 -4.01
C HIS A 25 1.67 15.34 -3.04
N ASP A 26 2.19 16.52 -2.71
CA ASP A 26 3.26 16.67 -1.71
C ASP A 26 2.75 16.59 -0.26
N GLU A 27 1.46 16.77 -0.02
CA GLU A 27 0.79 16.68 1.29
C GLU A 27 0.10 15.33 1.53
N ILE A 28 0.14 14.40 0.55
CA ILE A 28 -0.48 13.05 0.64
C ILE A 28 -0.07 12.33 1.93
N LYS A 29 1.21 12.42 2.35
CA LYS A 29 1.69 11.76 3.57
C LYS A 29 0.92 12.22 4.81
N SER A 30 0.72 13.54 4.94
CA SER A 30 -0.04 14.13 6.05
C SER A 30 -1.50 13.74 5.99
N PHE A 31 -2.07 13.72 4.78
CA PHE A 31 -3.44 13.26 4.57
C PHE A 31 -3.62 11.81 5.01
N VAL A 32 -2.75 10.89 4.59
CA VAL A 32 -2.75 9.48 5.02
C VAL A 32 -2.68 9.37 6.53
N PHE A 33 -1.75 10.08 7.19
CA PHE A 33 -1.66 10.04 8.65
C PHE A 33 -2.96 10.49 9.32
N SER A 34 -3.59 11.56 8.82
CA SER A 34 -4.90 11.99 9.33
C SER A 34 -5.98 10.91 9.21
N GLN A 35 -5.95 10.10 8.13
CA GLN A 35 -6.91 9.01 7.97
C GLN A 35 -6.62 7.83 8.91
N LEU A 36 -5.34 7.52 9.12
CA LEU A 36 -4.92 6.50 10.09
C LEU A 36 -5.30 6.91 11.52
N GLU A 37 -5.15 8.19 11.88
CA GLU A 37 -5.55 8.74 13.19
C GLU A 37 -7.06 8.74 13.39
N LYS A 38 -7.85 9.06 12.36
CA LYS A 38 -9.32 8.93 12.39
C LYS A 38 -9.76 7.49 12.70
N GLY A 39 -9.00 6.51 12.24
CA GLY A 39 -9.22 5.10 12.54
C GLY A 39 -10.33 4.46 11.71
N GLY A 40 -11.34 3.89 12.37
CA GLY A 40 -12.32 3.01 11.73
C GLY A 40 -11.94 1.53 11.79
N TRP A 41 -12.87 0.65 11.43
CA TRP A 41 -12.69 -0.80 11.59
C TRP A 41 -11.53 -1.35 10.72
N LEU A 42 -11.38 -0.84 9.50
CA LEU A 42 -10.34 -1.24 8.56
C LEU A 42 -8.95 -0.89 9.10
N VAL A 43 -8.76 0.36 9.52
CA VAL A 43 -7.49 0.84 10.08
C VAL A 43 -7.15 0.11 11.38
N LYS A 44 -8.12 -0.04 12.29
CA LYS A 44 -7.90 -0.77 13.56
C LYS A 44 -7.51 -2.22 13.32
N GLY A 45 -8.20 -2.91 12.41
CA GLY A 45 -7.84 -4.28 12.02
C GLY A 45 -6.44 -4.35 11.44
N PHE A 46 -6.08 -3.42 10.56
CA PHE A 46 -4.75 -3.35 9.98
C PHE A 46 -3.66 -3.00 11.01
N MET A 47 -3.92 -2.14 12.00
CA MET A 47 -2.98 -1.83 13.06
C MET A 47 -2.67 -3.04 13.93
N VAL A 48 -3.68 -3.87 14.26
CA VAL A 48 -3.47 -5.12 14.99
C VAL A 48 -2.61 -6.08 14.15
N TYR A 49 -2.96 -6.26 12.87
CA TYR A 49 -2.15 -7.04 11.93
C TYR A 49 -0.70 -6.53 11.87
N GLN A 50 -0.52 -5.21 11.79
CA GLN A 50 0.79 -4.58 11.70
C GLN A 50 1.62 -4.79 12.98
N ALA A 51 0.99 -4.70 14.15
CA ALA A 51 1.64 -4.99 15.42
C ALA A 51 2.14 -6.45 15.46
N VAL A 52 1.33 -7.41 15.02
CA VAL A 52 1.74 -8.83 14.92
C VAL A 52 2.92 -8.99 13.96
N MET A 53 2.90 -8.32 12.80
CA MET A 53 4.00 -8.37 11.83
C MET A 53 5.30 -7.77 12.38
N ILE A 54 5.21 -6.66 13.15
CA ILE A 54 6.36 -6.05 13.82
C ILE A 54 6.95 -7.00 14.85
N LEU A 55 6.10 -7.56 15.73
CA LEU A 55 6.56 -8.51 16.76
C LEU A 55 7.21 -9.75 16.14
N LEU A 56 6.63 -10.30 15.08
CA LEU A 56 7.22 -11.41 14.33
C LEU A 56 8.57 -11.01 13.72
N GLY A 57 8.67 -9.84 13.09
CA GLY A 57 9.93 -9.36 12.51
C GLY A 57 11.03 -9.19 13.55
N LEU A 58 10.70 -8.57 14.70
CA LEU A 58 11.62 -8.41 15.83
C LEU A 58 12.07 -9.76 16.39
N PHE A 59 11.16 -10.72 16.51
CA PHE A 59 11.49 -12.07 16.94
C PHE A 59 12.49 -12.74 15.98
N ILE A 60 12.25 -12.65 14.66
CA ILE A 60 13.12 -13.26 13.64
C ILE A 60 14.52 -12.62 13.65
N ILE A 61 14.60 -11.29 13.71
CA ILE A 61 15.89 -10.57 13.79
C ILE A 61 16.64 -10.95 15.06
N THR A 62 15.96 -10.94 16.22
CA THR A 62 16.57 -11.30 17.51
C THR A 62 17.11 -12.73 17.48
N ARG A 63 16.34 -13.68 16.93
CA ARG A 63 16.77 -15.07 16.75
C ARG A 63 18.01 -15.15 15.84
N ALA A 64 18.04 -14.41 14.74
CA ALA A 64 19.19 -14.38 13.82
C ALA A 64 20.46 -13.89 14.51
N VAL A 65 20.35 -12.82 15.32
CA VAL A 65 21.47 -12.28 16.12
C VAL A 65 21.97 -13.31 17.14
N ILE A 66 21.06 -13.95 17.91
CA ILE A 66 21.43 -14.97 18.89
C ILE A 66 22.14 -16.16 18.23
N LEU A 67 21.67 -16.63 17.07
CA LEU A 67 22.31 -17.71 16.33
C LEU A 67 23.71 -17.33 15.85
N SER A 68 23.92 -16.08 15.45
CA SER A 68 25.24 -15.58 15.08
C SER A 68 26.22 -15.65 16.24
N PHE A 69 25.81 -15.27 17.46
CA PHE A 69 26.65 -15.41 18.66
C PHE A 69 26.94 -16.88 19.03
N LYS A 70 26.09 -17.81 18.60
CA LYS A 70 26.30 -19.27 18.75
C LYS A 70 27.12 -19.89 17.61
N GLY A 71 27.68 -19.08 16.72
CA GLY A 71 28.53 -19.54 15.62
C GLY A 71 27.81 -19.82 14.30
N THR A 72 26.50 -19.58 14.21
CA THR A 72 25.72 -19.72 12.95
C THR A 72 25.30 -18.34 12.44
N SER A 73 26.16 -17.71 11.63
CA SER A 73 25.96 -16.33 11.15
C SER A 73 25.10 -16.21 9.90
N GLU A 74 24.84 -17.31 9.19
CA GLU A 74 24.08 -17.28 7.93
C GLU A 74 22.68 -16.63 8.05
N PRO A 75 21.84 -16.93 9.07
CA PRO A 75 20.54 -16.27 9.22
C PRO A 75 20.64 -14.75 9.41
N LEU A 76 21.71 -14.28 10.05
CA LEU A 76 21.94 -12.85 10.26
C LEU A 76 22.26 -12.16 8.93
N TRP A 77 23.14 -12.74 8.11
CA TRP A 77 23.46 -12.18 6.80
C TRP A 77 22.26 -12.17 5.84
N HIS A 78 21.46 -13.23 5.84
CA HIS A 78 20.17 -13.24 5.12
C HIS A 78 19.23 -12.15 5.61
N SER A 79 19.15 -11.93 6.93
CA SER A 79 18.31 -10.88 7.52
C SER A 79 18.78 -9.48 7.11
N VAL A 80 20.08 -9.20 7.17
CA VAL A 80 20.68 -7.93 6.74
C VAL A 80 20.43 -7.69 5.26
N GLY A 81 20.72 -8.68 4.41
CA GLY A 81 20.47 -8.59 2.97
C GLY A 81 18.98 -8.35 2.66
N THR A 82 18.08 -8.98 3.42
CA THR A 82 16.64 -8.77 3.27
C THR A 82 16.22 -7.35 3.63
N VAL A 83 16.74 -6.77 4.71
CA VAL A 83 16.43 -5.38 5.08
C VAL A 83 16.87 -4.43 3.97
N VAL A 84 18.07 -4.63 3.40
CA VAL A 84 18.56 -3.81 2.27
C VAL A 84 17.68 -3.99 1.04
N PHE A 85 17.32 -5.23 0.68
CA PHE A 85 16.41 -5.51 -0.42
C PHE A 85 15.04 -4.83 -0.23
N CYS A 86 14.48 -4.90 0.97
CA CYS A 86 13.20 -4.27 1.29
C CYS A 86 13.25 -2.74 1.16
N ALA A 87 14.32 -2.11 1.64
CA ALA A 87 14.48 -0.66 1.60
C ALA A 87 14.77 -0.10 0.20
N THR A 88 15.07 -0.95 -0.78
CA THR A 88 15.50 -0.55 -2.13
C THR A 88 14.60 -1.13 -3.22
N VAL A 89 14.75 -2.42 -3.51
CA VAL A 89 14.11 -3.09 -4.63
C VAL A 89 12.63 -3.35 -4.37
N LEU A 90 12.28 -3.74 -3.13
CA LEU A 90 10.89 -4.09 -2.82
C LEU A 90 9.93 -2.90 -2.93
N VAL A 91 10.40 -1.68 -2.62
CA VAL A 91 9.61 -0.46 -2.82
C VAL A 91 9.28 -0.28 -4.31
N ILE A 92 10.25 -0.51 -5.20
CA ILE A 92 10.00 -0.45 -6.65
C ILE A 92 9.01 -1.53 -7.07
N ILE A 93 9.17 -2.77 -6.59
CA ILE A 93 8.25 -3.88 -6.87
C ILE A 93 6.82 -3.54 -6.39
N HIS A 94 6.69 -2.94 -5.21
CA HIS A 94 5.42 -2.53 -4.62
C HIS A 94 4.68 -1.55 -5.55
N GLU A 95 5.35 -0.47 -5.97
CA GLU A 95 4.75 0.49 -6.90
C GLU A 95 4.42 -0.15 -8.26
N LEU A 96 5.29 -1.03 -8.77
CA LEU A 96 5.01 -1.75 -10.02
C LEU A 96 3.73 -2.59 -9.91
N LEU A 97 3.48 -3.24 -8.77
CA LEU A 97 2.25 -3.99 -8.52
C LEU A 97 1.02 -3.08 -8.51
N HIS A 98 1.10 -1.89 -7.90
CA HIS A 98 0.05 -0.89 -8.03
C HIS A 98 -0.18 -0.51 -9.49
N GLY A 99 0.87 -0.22 -10.25
CA GLY A 99 0.73 0.15 -11.64
C GLY A 99 0.15 -0.96 -12.53
N ILE A 100 0.47 -2.23 -12.26
CA ILE A 100 -0.18 -3.36 -12.92
C ILE A 100 -1.67 -3.39 -12.57
N ALA A 101 -2.02 -3.25 -11.28
CA ALA A 101 -3.40 -3.23 -10.84
C ALA A 101 -4.20 -2.07 -11.47
N ILE A 102 -3.60 -0.88 -11.56
CA ILE A 102 -4.17 0.30 -12.22
C ILE A 102 -4.43 0.02 -13.70
N LYS A 103 -3.51 -0.60 -14.44
CA LYS A 103 -3.77 -0.97 -15.84
C LYS A 103 -4.96 -1.92 -15.96
N LEU A 104 -5.09 -2.86 -15.02
CA LEU A 104 -6.20 -3.83 -15.00
C LEU A 104 -7.56 -3.18 -14.66
N THR A 105 -7.62 -1.98 -14.08
CA THR A 105 -8.88 -1.23 -13.92
C THR A 105 -9.38 -0.60 -15.22
N GLY A 106 -8.56 -0.59 -16.27
CA GLY A 106 -8.85 0.05 -17.56
C GLY A 106 -8.27 1.45 -17.71
N ALA A 107 -7.34 1.87 -16.83
CA ALA A 107 -6.62 3.11 -16.99
C ALA A 107 -5.78 3.11 -18.28
N LYS A 108 -5.84 4.20 -19.04
CA LYS A 108 -5.14 4.32 -20.34
C LYS A 108 -3.62 4.37 -20.19
N SER A 109 -3.15 4.99 -19.12
CA SER A 109 -1.73 5.20 -18.85
C SER A 109 -1.47 5.16 -17.35
N VAL A 110 -0.31 4.62 -16.98
CA VAL A 110 0.20 4.64 -15.62
C VAL A 110 1.50 5.41 -15.61
N ARG A 111 1.66 6.29 -14.63
CA ARG A 111 2.88 7.05 -14.42
C ARG A 111 3.39 6.76 -13.02
N TYR A 112 4.72 6.71 -12.90
CA TYR A 112 5.40 6.51 -11.63
C TYR A 112 6.13 7.80 -11.26
N GLY A 113 6.17 8.09 -9.97
CA GLY A 113 6.89 9.24 -9.44
C GLY A 113 7.47 8.96 -8.07
N ALA A 114 8.36 9.86 -7.63
CA ALA A 114 8.97 9.78 -6.32
C ALA A 114 9.24 11.18 -5.76
N PHE A 115 8.89 11.37 -4.49
CA PHE A 115 9.30 12.50 -3.67
C PHE A 115 10.39 12.05 -2.71
N PHE A 116 11.64 12.02 -3.19
CA PHE A 116 12.80 11.52 -2.43
C PHE A 116 12.96 12.21 -1.06
N LYS A 117 12.72 13.53 -0.96
CA LYS A 117 12.79 14.27 0.31
C LYS A 117 11.82 13.74 1.38
N LYS A 118 10.71 13.13 0.96
CA LYS A 118 9.67 12.57 1.84
C LYS A 118 9.65 11.04 1.86
N PHE A 119 10.57 10.40 1.12
CA PHE A 119 10.65 8.96 0.87
C PHE A 119 9.30 8.37 0.46
N MET A 120 8.63 9.04 -0.48
CA MET A 120 7.34 8.62 -1.01
C MET A 120 7.51 8.25 -2.47
N PHE A 121 7.06 7.06 -2.84
CA PHE A 121 6.95 6.60 -4.21
C PHE A 121 5.46 6.44 -4.50
N TYR A 122 5.07 6.54 -5.77
CA TYR A 122 3.67 6.42 -6.15
C TYR A 122 3.51 5.96 -7.59
N ALA A 123 2.43 5.24 -7.85
CA ALA A 123 1.86 4.98 -9.16
C ALA A 123 0.52 5.70 -9.30
N GLU A 124 0.37 6.56 -10.32
CA GLU A 124 -0.84 7.34 -10.56
C GLU A 124 -1.42 7.09 -11.97
N ALA A 125 -2.75 7.26 -12.10
CA ALA A 125 -3.44 7.31 -13.38
C ALA A 125 -4.16 8.65 -13.55
N ASP A 126 -3.52 9.56 -14.28
CA ASP A 126 -4.02 10.91 -14.51
C ASP A 126 -5.44 10.90 -15.09
N ARG A 127 -6.34 11.62 -14.41
CA ARG A 127 -7.76 11.77 -14.75
C ARG A 127 -8.54 10.46 -14.90
N HIS A 128 -8.04 9.35 -14.35
CA HIS A 128 -8.80 8.10 -14.28
C HIS A 128 -9.60 8.05 -12.98
N VAL A 129 -10.93 8.00 -13.10
CA VAL A 129 -11.81 7.90 -11.94
C VAL A 129 -11.82 6.46 -11.43
N PHE A 130 -11.52 6.26 -10.16
CA PHE A 130 -11.66 5.01 -9.44
C PHE A 130 -12.88 5.06 -8.53
N ASN A 131 -13.73 4.04 -8.61
CA ASN A 131 -14.72 3.77 -7.57
C ASN A 131 -14.10 2.96 -6.42
N ARG A 132 -14.86 2.79 -5.33
CA ARG A 132 -14.45 1.98 -4.16
C ARG A 132 -13.84 0.63 -4.54
N ARG A 133 -14.49 -0.15 -5.41
CA ARG A 133 -14.03 -1.52 -5.74
C ARG A 133 -12.70 -1.51 -6.49
N GLN A 134 -12.55 -0.61 -7.46
CA GLN A 134 -11.31 -0.49 -8.22
C GLN A 134 -10.17 0.02 -7.33
N PHE A 135 -10.44 1.02 -6.49
CA PHE A 135 -9.44 1.52 -5.56
C PHE A 135 -9.03 0.45 -4.54
N THR A 136 -9.98 -0.31 -3.97
CA THR A 136 -9.68 -1.47 -3.10
C THR A 136 -8.77 -2.47 -3.80
N PHE A 137 -9.06 -2.80 -5.06
CA PHE A 137 -8.23 -3.72 -5.83
C PHE A 137 -6.81 -3.19 -6.02
N VAL A 138 -6.66 -1.91 -6.40
CA VAL A 138 -5.35 -1.27 -6.58
C VAL A 138 -4.58 -1.19 -5.26
N ALA A 139 -5.21 -0.69 -4.20
CA ALA A 139 -4.59 -0.48 -2.90
C ALA A 139 -4.15 -1.81 -2.25
N LEU A 140 -4.94 -2.87 -2.38
CA LEU A 140 -4.61 -4.17 -1.76
C LEU A 140 -3.74 -5.08 -2.63
N ALA A 141 -3.56 -4.78 -3.92
CA ALA A 141 -2.83 -5.66 -4.84
C ALA A 141 -1.39 -5.96 -4.38
N PRO A 142 -0.54 -4.98 -3.99
CA PRO A 142 0.81 -5.28 -3.52
C PRO A 142 0.79 -6.11 -2.24
N LEU A 143 -0.07 -5.74 -1.28
CA LEU A 143 -0.21 -6.46 -0.02
C LEU A 143 -0.52 -7.93 -0.27
N VAL A 144 -1.55 -8.23 -1.06
CA VAL A 144 -1.99 -9.60 -1.32
C VAL A 144 -0.93 -10.39 -2.08
N VAL A 145 -0.36 -9.84 -3.17
CA VAL A 145 0.60 -10.56 -4.00
C VAL A 145 1.88 -10.87 -3.22
N VAL A 146 2.47 -9.89 -2.54
CA VAL A 146 3.70 -10.10 -1.77
C VAL A 146 3.44 -11.03 -0.59
N LYS A 147 2.27 -10.93 0.07
CA LYS A 147 1.89 -11.82 1.17
C LYS A 147 1.78 -13.27 0.72
N LEU A 148 1.13 -13.54 -0.42
CA LEU A 148 0.98 -14.89 -0.94
C LEU A 148 2.34 -15.51 -1.33
N ILE A 149 3.18 -14.74 -2.02
CA ILE A 149 4.52 -15.21 -2.42
C ILE A 149 5.38 -15.50 -1.19
N THR A 150 5.42 -14.58 -0.23
CA THR A 150 6.23 -14.76 0.99
C THR A 150 5.71 -15.88 1.87
N PHE A 151 4.39 -16.02 2.00
CA PHE A 151 3.78 -17.13 2.74
C PHE A 151 4.12 -18.49 2.11
N ALA A 152 4.02 -18.62 0.79
CA ALA A 152 4.44 -19.83 0.09
C ALA A 152 5.95 -20.10 0.29
N GLY A 153 6.79 -19.07 0.22
CA GLY A 153 8.22 -19.17 0.51
C GLY A 153 8.51 -19.67 1.92
N VAL A 154 7.80 -19.17 2.94
CA VAL A 154 7.94 -19.64 4.32
C VAL A 154 7.62 -21.14 4.44
N ILE A 155 6.57 -21.62 3.77
CA ILE A 155 6.20 -23.05 3.79
C ILE A 155 7.28 -23.90 3.10
N ILE A 156 7.71 -23.51 1.91
CA ILE A 156 8.69 -24.27 1.11
C ILE A 156 10.05 -24.32 1.80
N PHE A 157 10.48 -23.22 2.43
CA PHE A 157 11.80 -23.08 3.02
C PHE A 157 11.82 -23.22 4.54
N PHE A 158 10.79 -23.79 5.17
CA PHE A 158 10.63 -23.81 6.64
C PHE A 158 11.87 -24.30 7.42
N ASN A 159 12.59 -25.31 6.89
CA ASN A 159 13.81 -25.85 7.49
C ASN A 159 15.12 -25.32 6.87
N HIS A 160 15.04 -24.26 6.07
CA HIS A 160 16.18 -23.66 5.37
C HIS A 160 16.39 -22.21 5.85
N PRO A 161 17.64 -21.68 5.89
CA PRO A 161 17.91 -20.30 6.30
C PRO A 161 17.12 -19.22 5.52
N LEU A 162 16.67 -19.54 4.30
CA LEU A 162 15.81 -18.66 3.50
C LEU A 162 14.44 -18.37 4.15
N VAL A 163 13.99 -19.15 5.15
CA VAL A 163 12.79 -18.81 5.93
C VAL A 163 12.89 -17.42 6.56
N TYR A 164 14.10 -16.98 6.94
CA TYR A 164 14.35 -15.64 7.46
C TYR A 164 14.07 -14.57 6.40
N VAL A 165 14.51 -14.81 5.16
CA VAL A 165 14.29 -13.90 4.03
C VAL A 165 12.80 -13.71 3.78
N PHE A 166 12.05 -14.79 3.53
CA PHE A 166 10.63 -14.69 3.21
C PHE A 166 9.80 -14.13 4.37
N THR A 167 10.13 -14.50 5.61
CA THR A 167 9.43 -13.95 6.79
C THR A 167 9.71 -12.47 6.96
N LEU A 168 10.94 -12.01 6.78
CA LEU A 168 11.28 -10.59 6.92
C LEU A 168 10.74 -9.74 5.78
N ILE A 169 10.75 -10.22 4.53
CA ILE A 169 10.06 -9.55 3.42
C ILE A 169 8.57 -9.37 3.79
N MET A 170 7.92 -10.43 4.27
CA MET A 170 6.52 -10.38 4.68
C MET A 170 6.26 -9.32 5.77
N CYS A 171 7.09 -9.30 6.81
CA CYS A 171 6.96 -8.36 7.93
C CYS A 171 7.22 -6.91 7.50
N ILE A 172 8.31 -6.67 6.77
CA ILE A 172 8.73 -5.31 6.38
C ILE A 172 7.80 -4.74 5.31
N HIS A 173 7.41 -5.53 4.31
CA HIS A 173 6.46 -5.09 3.27
C HIS A 173 5.13 -4.63 3.86
N SER A 174 4.67 -5.29 4.93
CA SER A 174 3.43 -4.90 5.61
C SER A 174 3.47 -3.45 6.10
N LEU A 175 4.64 -2.95 6.52
CA LEU A 175 4.83 -1.56 6.94
C LEU A 175 4.59 -0.57 5.78
N PHE A 176 4.99 -0.93 4.56
CA PHE A 176 4.80 -0.08 3.37
C PHE A 176 3.32 0.09 3.04
N CYS A 177 2.52 -0.96 3.24
CA CYS A 177 1.09 -0.97 2.96
C CYS A 177 0.23 -0.11 3.90
N ALA A 178 0.79 0.45 4.98
CA ALA A 178 0.03 1.33 5.88
C ALA A 178 -0.50 2.57 5.14
N GLY A 179 0.26 3.08 4.16
CA GLY A 179 -0.17 4.19 3.32
C GLY A 179 -1.42 3.87 2.51
N ASP A 180 -1.40 2.72 1.83
CA ASP A 180 -2.50 2.23 1.00
C ASP A 180 -3.77 2.04 1.81
N ILE A 181 -3.64 1.49 3.02
CA ILE A 181 -4.77 1.30 3.94
C ILE A 181 -5.33 2.64 4.43
N GLY A 182 -4.47 3.62 4.69
CA GLY A 182 -4.90 4.98 5.06
C GLY A 182 -5.66 5.69 3.93
N LEU A 183 -5.27 5.50 2.66
CA LEU A 183 -6.05 6.00 1.53
C LEU A 183 -7.35 5.20 1.33
N LEU A 184 -7.28 3.88 1.48
CA LEU A 184 -8.42 2.98 1.34
C LEU A 184 -9.49 3.27 2.40
N SER A 185 -9.10 3.66 3.61
CA SER A 185 -10.05 3.95 4.68
C SER A 185 -10.98 5.12 4.36
N VAL A 186 -10.57 6.07 3.51
CA VAL A 186 -11.45 7.16 3.02
C VAL A 186 -12.70 6.60 2.35
N PHE A 187 -12.57 5.48 1.62
CA PHE A 187 -13.71 4.87 0.95
C PHE A 187 -14.63 4.11 1.90
N TYR A 188 -14.09 3.59 3.01
CA TYR A 188 -14.82 2.76 3.98
C TYR A 188 -15.27 3.52 5.22
N SER A 189 -14.86 4.78 5.39
CA SER A 189 -15.39 5.70 6.38
C SER A 189 -16.72 6.33 5.96
N GLU A 190 -17.03 6.32 4.67
CA GLU A 190 -18.25 6.89 4.12
C GLU A 190 -19.29 5.80 3.82
N GLU A 191 -20.56 6.06 4.16
CA GLU A 191 -21.66 5.15 3.86
C GLU A 191 -21.98 5.11 2.36
N THR A 192 -21.94 6.29 1.71
CA THR A 192 -22.23 6.44 0.29
C THR A 192 -21.02 6.12 -0.59
N GLU A 193 -21.26 5.98 -1.90
CA GLU A 193 -20.22 5.61 -2.86
C GLU A 193 -19.19 6.75 -3.01
N VAL A 194 -17.91 6.42 -2.82
CA VAL A 194 -16.78 7.36 -2.95
C VAL A 194 -16.04 7.10 -4.26
N PHE A 195 -15.60 8.19 -4.87
CA PHE A 195 -14.82 8.21 -6.10
C PHE A 195 -13.55 9.04 -5.90
N THR A 196 -12.47 8.64 -6.55
CA THR A 196 -11.23 9.42 -6.57
C THR A 196 -10.63 9.50 -7.96
N PHE A 197 -9.90 10.58 -8.24
CA PHE A 197 -9.04 10.68 -9.42
C PHE A 197 -7.86 11.62 -9.11
N ASP A 198 -6.74 11.38 -9.77
CA ASP A 198 -5.58 12.27 -9.72
C ASP A 198 -5.65 13.31 -10.84
N CYS A 199 -5.24 14.54 -10.54
CA CYS A 199 -5.05 15.61 -11.52
C CYS A 199 -3.58 16.03 -11.51
N LYS A 200 -2.84 15.59 -12.52
CA LYS A 200 -1.40 15.85 -12.64
C LYS A 200 -1.09 17.35 -12.76
N GLU A 201 -1.88 18.07 -13.55
CA GLU A 201 -1.68 19.50 -13.81
C GLU A 201 -1.80 20.31 -12.52
N GLU A 202 -2.79 19.98 -11.70
CA GLU A 202 -3.05 20.62 -10.40
C GLU A 202 -2.18 20.05 -9.27
N ARG A 203 -1.54 18.88 -9.50
CA ARG A 203 -0.79 18.09 -8.51
C ARG A 203 -1.64 17.80 -7.27
N LYS A 204 -2.89 17.40 -7.50
CA LYS A 204 -3.88 17.08 -6.46
C LYS A 204 -4.59 15.77 -6.77
N SER A 205 -4.95 15.05 -5.71
CA SER A 205 -5.90 13.94 -5.78
C SER A 205 -7.24 14.43 -5.24
N TYR A 206 -8.34 14.09 -5.91
CA TYR A 206 -9.69 14.50 -5.49
C TYR A 206 -10.45 13.30 -4.95
N TYR A 207 -11.27 13.53 -3.93
CA TYR A 207 -12.20 12.55 -3.37
C TYR A 207 -13.60 13.16 -3.36
N PHE A 208 -14.56 12.45 -3.93
CA PHE A 208 -15.96 12.83 -3.95
C PHE A 208 -16.81 11.72 -3.35
N ARG A 209 -17.87 12.07 -2.62
CA ARG A 209 -18.94 11.14 -2.28
C ARG A 209 -20.18 11.44 -3.09
N LYS A 210 -21.00 10.41 -3.29
CA LYS A 210 -22.38 10.58 -3.72
C LYS A 210 -23.23 11.10 -2.55
N LYS A 211 -24.13 12.05 -2.82
CA LYS A 211 -25.11 12.54 -1.85
C LYS A 211 -26.20 11.50 -1.56
#